data_AF-A0A1Y1XCU3-F1
#
_entry.id   AF-A0A1Y1XCU3-F1
#
_cell.length_a   1.000
_cell.length_b   1.000
_cell.length_c   1.000
_cell.angle_alpha   90.00
_cell.angle_beta   90.00
_cell.angle_gamma   90.00
#
_symmetry.space_group_name_H-M   'P 1'
#
loop_
_entity.id
_entity.type
_entity.pdbx_description
1 polymer ?
#
loop_
_entity_poly.entity_id
_entity_poly.type
_entity_poly.pdbx_seq_one_letter_code
_entity_poly.pdbx_strand_id
1 'polypeptide(L)'
;MRGLIFTHLRHKSSFLEKKEIRLREEYKEHLENWRIRVVKLDKRREKKSKRYTGDELLASNPNSISARAQRRGGFYNADTVRSEAELMEIIQYLEYEDLRNPDVRSMRTAAKIPSMILDPQKRDLAKYDNRNNLVEDPCAYYHLNEWVDEWTREERELFIKKYLQFPKQFGKI
;
A
#
# COMPACT_ATOMS: atom_id res chain seq x y z
N MET A 1 41.10 22.96 0.34
CA MET A 1 40.07 21.92 0.59
C MET A 1 38.71 22.14 -0.09
N ARG A 2 38.23 23.38 -0.30
CA ARG A 2 36.90 23.63 -0.92
C ARG A 2 36.77 23.18 -2.39
N GLY A 3 37.80 23.35 -3.22
CA GLY A 3 37.75 22.97 -4.65
C GLY A 3 37.56 21.47 -4.93
N LEU A 4 38.17 20.60 -4.10
CA LEU A 4 38.02 19.13 -4.19
C LEU A 4 36.59 18.67 -3.88
N ILE A 5 35.92 19.34 -2.95
CA ILE A 5 34.53 19.03 -2.60
C ILE A 5 33.60 19.39 -3.76
N PHE A 6 33.80 20.56 -4.38
CA PHE A 6 33.00 20.99 -5.53
C PHE A 6 33.17 20.07 -6.75
N THR A 7 34.39 19.62 -7.06
CA THR A 7 34.63 18.70 -8.18
C THR A 7 34.00 17.34 -7.91
N HIS A 8 34.11 16.82 -6.68
CA HIS A 8 33.47 15.57 -6.29
C HIS A 8 31.94 15.64 -6.35
N LEU A 9 31.34 16.73 -5.85
CA LEU A 9 29.89 16.96 -5.92
C LEU A 9 29.41 17.06 -7.38
N ARG A 10 30.15 17.75 -8.24
CA ARG A 10 29.84 17.85 -9.67
C ARG A 10 29.91 16.50 -10.36
N HIS A 11 30.96 15.71 -10.07
CA HIS A 11 31.10 14.35 -10.62
C HIS A 11 29.97 13.44 -10.14
N LYS A 12 29.61 13.51 -8.84
CA LYS A 12 28.49 12.77 -8.27
C LYS A 12 27.17 13.17 -8.94
N SER A 13 26.92 14.46 -9.15
CA SER A 13 25.72 14.94 -9.83
C SER A 13 25.63 14.42 -11.26
N SER A 14 26.72 14.51 -12.04
CA SER A 14 26.75 14.01 -13.42
C SER A 14 26.58 12.48 -13.49
N PHE A 15 27.19 11.75 -12.55
CA PHE A 15 27.02 10.30 -12.44
C PHE A 15 25.57 9.91 -12.13
N LEU A 16 24.93 10.63 -11.20
CA LEU A 16 23.53 10.41 -10.85
C LEU A 16 22.61 10.70 -12.04
N GLU A 17 22.84 11.77 -12.78
CA GLU A 17 22.07 12.12 -13.97
C GLU A 17 22.17 11.04 -15.05
N LYS A 18 23.38 10.58 -15.36
CA LYS A 18 23.60 9.47 -16.32
C LYS A 18 22.91 8.19 -15.87
N LYS A 19 23.02 7.84 -14.58
CA LYS A 19 22.34 6.68 -14.00
C LYS A 19 20.82 6.83 -14.14
N GLU A 20 20.30 8.02 -13.89
CA GLU A 20 18.87 8.29 -13.96
C GLU A 20 18.33 8.15 -15.39
N ILE A 21 19.03 8.70 -16.38
CA ILE A 21 18.66 8.58 -17.79
C ILE A 21 18.59 7.11 -18.20
N ARG A 22 19.64 6.33 -17.89
CA ARG A 22 19.68 4.89 -18.18
C ARG A 22 18.50 4.14 -17.54
N LEU A 23 18.23 4.40 -16.26
CA LEU A 23 17.12 3.75 -15.55
C LEU A 23 15.75 4.10 -16.16
N ARG A 24 15.57 5.33 -16.67
CA ARG A 24 14.33 5.73 -17.36
C ARG A 24 14.14 4.96 -18.68
N GLU A 25 15.22 4.74 -19.42
CA GLU A 25 15.19 3.96 -20.66
C GLU A 25 14.89 2.49 -20.40
N GLU A 26 15.62 1.87 -19.46
CA GLU A 26 15.37 0.50 -19.01
C GLU A 26 13.94 0.32 -18.52
N TYR A 27 13.42 1.27 -17.73
CA TYR A 27 12.04 1.23 -17.26
C TYR A 27 11.03 1.26 -18.41
N LYS A 28 11.22 2.11 -19.43
CA LYS A 28 10.33 2.17 -20.59
C LYS A 28 10.31 0.85 -21.36
N GLU A 29 11.48 0.26 -21.59
CA GLU A 29 11.60 -1.02 -22.29
C GLU A 29 10.93 -2.15 -21.49
N HIS A 30 11.23 -2.25 -20.20
CA HIS A 30 10.63 -3.25 -19.32
C HIS A 30 9.11 -3.09 -19.19
N LEU A 31 8.62 -1.85 -19.12
CA LEU A 31 7.18 -1.56 -19.08
C LEU A 31 6.48 -2.04 -20.35
N GLU A 32 7.06 -1.79 -21.52
CA GLU A 32 6.48 -2.23 -22.79
C GLU A 32 6.49 -3.76 -22.91
N ASN A 33 7.63 -4.38 -22.61
CA ASN A 33 7.76 -5.84 -22.57
C ASN A 33 6.79 -6.49 -21.56
N TRP A 34 6.54 -5.84 -20.43
CA TRP A 34 5.56 -6.29 -19.45
C TRP A 34 4.12 -6.14 -19.97
N ARG A 35 3.75 -5.00 -20.58
CA ARG A 35 2.43 -4.79 -21.18
C ARG A 35 2.08 -5.85 -22.22
N ILE A 36 3.01 -6.12 -23.14
CA ILE A 36 2.84 -7.16 -24.17
C ILE A 36 2.61 -8.53 -23.51
N ARG A 37 3.35 -8.84 -22.43
CA ARG A 37 3.19 -10.09 -21.68
C ARG A 37 1.82 -10.18 -20.99
N VAL A 38 1.36 -9.12 -20.35
CA VAL A 38 0.02 -9.07 -19.71
C VAL A 38 -1.07 -9.37 -20.73
N VAL A 39 -1.08 -8.68 -21.87
CA VAL A 39 -2.07 -8.91 -22.93
C VAL A 39 -2.05 -10.37 -23.43
N LYS A 40 -0.86 -10.97 -23.57
CA LYS A 40 -0.74 -12.39 -23.96
C LYS A 40 -1.29 -13.32 -22.88
N LEU A 41 -1.03 -13.05 -21.61
CA LEU A 41 -1.52 -13.84 -20.48
C LEU A 41 -3.04 -13.76 -20.36
N ASP A 42 -3.62 -12.58 -20.53
CA ASP A 42 -5.08 -12.37 -20.48
C ASP A 42 -5.78 -13.12 -21.60
N LYS A 43 -5.27 -13.03 -22.84
CA LYS A 43 -5.77 -13.84 -23.97
C LYS A 43 -5.70 -15.34 -23.71
N ARG A 44 -4.64 -15.82 -23.02
CA ARG A 44 -4.51 -17.24 -22.67
C ARG A 44 -5.51 -17.65 -21.59
N ARG A 45 -5.76 -16.80 -20.59
CA ARG A 45 -6.78 -17.01 -19.56
C ARG A 45 -8.18 -17.05 -20.16
N GLU A 46 -8.50 -16.11 -21.06
CA GLU A 46 -9.79 -16.07 -21.76
C GLU A 46 -10.04 -17.33 -22.60
N LYS A 47 -9.04 -17.79 -23.36
CA LYS A 47 -9.12 -19.05 -24.10
C LYS A 47 -9.34 -20.27 -23.19
N LYS A 48 -8.72 -20.31 -22.02
CA LYS A 48 -8.92 -21.38 -21.04
C LYS A 48 -10.33 -21.35 -20.44
N SER A 49 -10.82 -20.16 -20.09
CA SER A 49 -12.19 -19.96 -19.58
C SER A 49 -13.24 -20.41 -20.60
N LYS A 50 -13.10 -20.02 -21.87
CA LYS A 50 -13.98 -20.45 -22.97
C LYS A 50 -14.00 -21.97 -23.20
N ARG A 51 -12.88 -22.66 -22.96
CA ARG A 51 -12.83 -24.13 -23.03
C ARG A 51 -13.56 -24.79 -21.87
N TYR A 52 -13.42 -24.22 -20.67
CA TYR A 52 -14.11 -24.73 -19.47
C TYR A 52 -15.64 -24.63 -19.63
N THR A 53 -16.14 -23.48 -20.07
CA THR A 53 -17.58 -23.28 -20.29
C THR A 53 -18.14 -24.04 -21.49
N GLY A 54 -17.34 -24.23 -22.55
CA GLY A 54 -17.74 -24.99 -23.73
C GLY A 54 -17.83 -26.50 -23.49
N ASP A 55 -16.95 -27.07 -22.67
CA ASP A 55 -16.93 -28.52 -22.35
C ASP A 55 -18.04 -28.89 -21.34
N GLU A 56 -18.35 -28.00 -20.39
CA GLU A 56 -19.40 -28.18 -19.39
C GLU A 56 -20.82 -28.14 -20.00
N LEU A 57 -21.03 -27.34 -21.06
CA LEU A 57 -22.29 -27.31 -21.82
C LEU A 57 -22.48 -28.49 -22.78
N LEU A 58 -21.39 -29.16 -23.20
CA LEU A 58 -21.45 -30.33 -24.08
C LEU A 58 -21.45 -31.67 -23.31
N ALA A 59 -20.93 -31.66 -22.07
CA ALA A 59 -20.95 -32.83 -21.16
C ALA A 59 -22.29 -33.02 -20.44
N SER A 60 -23.21 -32.06 -20.51
CA SER A 60 -24.58 -32.16 -19.99
C SER A 60 -25.49 -33.02 -20.88
N ASN A 61 -25.04 -34.24 -21.21
CA ASN A 61 -25.91 -35.26 -21.75
C ASN A 61 -26.76 -35.83 -20.59
N PRO A 62 -28.09 -35.60 -20.56
CA PRO A 62 -28.95 -36.03 -19.45
C PRO A 62 -29.00 -37.56 -19.27
N ASN A 63 -28.56 -38.34 -20.28
CA ASN A 63 -28.52 -39.80 -20.21
C ASN A 63 -27.28 -40.41 -19.54
N SER A 64 -26.35 -39.61 -18.99
CA SER A 64 -25.13 -40.12 -18.34
C SER A 64 -25.11 -40.02 -16.80
N ILE A 65 -26.17 -39.49 -16.19
CA ILE A 65 -26.21 -39.16 -14.75
C ILE A 65 -26.33 -40.40 -13.85
N SER A 66 -26.67 -41.58 -14.39
CA SER A 66 -27.02 -42.74 -13.54
C SER A 66 -25.86 -43.56 -12.96
N ALA A 67 -24.57 -43.26 -13.21
CA ALA A 67 -23.49 -44.16 -12.77
C ALA A 67 -22.29 -43.52 -12.07
N ARG A 68 -22.23 -42.18 -11.94
CA ARG A 68 -21.06 -41.50 -11.34
C ARG A 68 -21.36 -40.76 -10.02
N ALA A 69 -22.61 -40.73 -9.58
CA ALA A 69 -23.02 -40.05 -8.35
C ALA A 69 -22.71 -40.81 -7.04
N GLN A 70 -22.24 -42.07 -7.09
CA GLN A 70 -22.07 -42.92 -5.89
C GLN A 70 -20.63 -43.16 -5.44
N ARG A 71 -19.60 -42.49 -6.01
CA ARG A 71 -18.19 -42.77 -5.66
C ARG A 71 -17.38 -41.61 -5.09
N ARG A 72 -18.02 -40.51 -4.68
CA ARG A 72 -17.36 -39.49 -3.84
C ARG A 72 -18.21 -39.25 -2.60
N GLY A 73 -18.07 -40.16 -1.63
CA GLY A 73 -18.57 -40.01 -0.27
C GLY A 73 -17.81 -38.92 0.48
N GLY A 74 -18.05 -37.66 0.13
CA GLY A 74 -17.94 -36.53 1.03
C GLY A 74 -19.34 -35.94 1.19
N PHE A 75 -19.69 -35.45 2.36
CA PHE A 75 -21.05 -35.04 2.75
C PHE A 75 -21.71 -33.95 1.87
N TYR A 76 -20.96 -33.35 0.93
CA TYR A 76 -21.39 -32.24 0.09
C TYR A 76 -21.89 -32.75 -1.26
N ASN A 77 -23.21 -32.77 -1.45
CA ASN A 77 -23.80 -32.99 -2.78
C ASN A 77 -23.73 -31.67 -3.55
N ALA A 78 -23.16 -31.71 -4.74
CA ALA A 78 -22.51 -30.58 -5.41
C ALA A 78 -23.39 -29.42 -5.92
N ASP A 79 -24.64 -29.27 -5.48
CA ASP A 79 -25.50 -28.18 -6.00
C ASP A 79 -26.61 -27.68 -5.06
N THR A 80 -26.70 -28.19 -3.82
CA THR A 80 -27.71 -27.70 -2.85
C THR A 80 -27.14 -27.71 -1.43
N VAL A 81 -27.29 -26.59 -0.73
CA VAL A 81 -26.90 -26.44 0.68
C VAL A 81 -28.10 -26.79 1.56
N ARG A 82 -27.96 -27.73 2.50
CA ARG A 82 -29.09 -28.25 3.29
C ARG A 82 -29.34 -27.47 4.58
N SER A 83 -28.38 -26.66 5.04
CA SER A 83 -28.51 -25.83 6.25
C SER A 83 -27.54 -24.64 6.25
N GLU A 84 -27.83 -23.63 7.08
CA GLU A 84 -26.92 -22.49 7.30
C GLU A 84 -25.55 -22.92 7.87
N ALA A 85 -25.53 -23.94 8.73
CA ALA A 85 -24.28 -24.48 9.27
C ALA A 85 -23.40 -25.09 8.17
N GLU A 86 -23.99 -25.83 7.24
CA GLU A 86 -23.29 -26.39 6.07
C GLU A 86 -22.78 -25.27 5.14
N LEU A 87 -23.56 -24.19 4.97
CA LEU A 87 -23.11 -23.01 4.21
C LEU A 87 -21.84 -22.42 4.82
N MET A 88 -21.81 -22.23 6.14
CA MET A 88 -20.67 -21.67 6.85
C MET A 88 -19.44 -22.56 6.75
N GLU A 89 -19.60 -23.88 6.85
CA GLU A 89 -18.51 -24.84 6.69
C GLU A 89 -17.91 -24.79 5.28
N ILE A 90 -18.76 -24.71 4.25
CA ILE A 90 -18.32 -24.57 2.86
C ILE A 90 -17.57 -23.24 2.67
N ILE A 91 -18.08 -22.13 3.20
CA ILE A 91 -17.39 -20.83 3.13
C ILE A 91 -16.02 -20.90 3.81
N GLN A 92 -15.96 -21.45 5.02
CA GLN A 92 -14.72 -21.58 5.77
C GLN A 92 -13.69 -22.45 5.03
N TYR A 93 -14.13 -23.55 4.42
CA TYR A 93 -13.27 -24.40 3.61
C TYR A 93 -12.73 -23.67 2.38
N LEU A 94 -13.60 -22.93 1.65
CA LEU A 94 -13.19 -22.13 0.49
C LEU A 94 -12.20 -21.03 0.87
N GLU A 95 -12.44 -20.33 1.99
CA GLU A 95 -11.51 -19.33 2.51
C GLU A 95 -10.15 -19.95 2.86
N TYR A 96 -10.14 -21.13 3.49
CA TYR A 96 -8.91 -21.84 3.81
C TYR A 96 -8.12 -22.24 2.56
N GLU A 97 -8.80 -22.76 1.54
CA GLU A 97 -8.20 -23.11 0.25
C GLU A 97 -7.66 -21.87 -0.47
N ASP A 98 -8.39 -20.76 -0.47
CA ASP A 98 -7.95 -19.48 -1.04
C ASP A 98 -6.71 -18.92 -0.33
N LEU A 99 -6.64 -19.04 1.00
CA LEU A 99 -5.47 -18.63 1.78
C LEU A 99 -4.23 -19.47 1.46
N ARG A 100 -4.42 -20.75 1.13
CA ARG A 100 -3.35 -21.69 0.78
C ARG A 100 -2.95 -21.59 -0.70
N ASN A 101 -3.83 -21.07 -1.54
CA ASN A 101 -3.57 -20.88 -2.96
C ASN A 101 -2.50 -19.77 -3.17
N PRO A 102 -1.34 -20.11 -3.76
CA PRO A 102 -0.26 -19.15 -3.95
C PRO A 102 -0.66 -17.97 -4.86
N ASP A 103 -1.53 -18.19 -5.84
CA ASP A 103 -1.97 -17.13 -6.75
C ASP A 103 -2.81 -16.08 -6.01
N VAL A 104 -3.82 -16.52 -5.24
CA VAL A 104 -4.70 -15.64 -4.46
C VAL A 104 -3.91 -14.89 -3.38
N ARG A 105 -3.06 -15.62 -2.65
CA ARG A 105 -2.20 -15.03 -1.62
C ARG A 105 -1.23 -14.00 -2.21
N SER A 106 -0.66 -14.27 -3.39
CA SER A 106 0.22 -13.32 -4.07
C SER A 106 -0.51 -12.05 -4.49
N MET A 107 -1.74 -12.16 -5.01
CA MET A 107 -2.55 -10.99 -5.37
C MET A 107 -2.90 -10.15 -4.14
N ARG A 108 -3.22 -10.79 -3.00
CA ARG A 108 -3.56 -10.08 -1.76
C ARG A 108 -2.36 -9.41 -1.08
N THR A 109 -1.19 -10.04 -1.15
CA THR A 109 0.01 -9.59 -0.42
C THR A 109 0.95 -8.74 -1.28
N ALA A 110 0.74 -8.68 -2.60
CA ALA A 110 1.59 -7.89 -3.49
C ALA A 110 1.53 -6.39 -3.16
N ALA A 111 2.69 -5.78 -2.96
CA ALA A 111 2.79 -4.34 -2.78
C ALA A 111 2.39 -3.60 -4.06
N LYS A 112 1.54 -2.58 -3.94
CA LYS A 112 1.18 -1.71 -5.07
C LYS A 112 2.29 -0.69 -5.31
N ILE A 113 3.21 -1.02 -6.21
CA ILE A 113 4.31 -0.14 -6.59
C ILE A 113 3.81 0.88 -7.64
N PRO A 114 3.94 2.19 -7.38
CA PRO A 114 3.57 3.21 -8.37
C PRO A 114 4.53 3.19 -9.56
N SER A 115 4.02 3.52 -10.75
CA SER A 115 4.83 3.67 -11.96
C SER A 115 5.82 4.84 -11.82
N MET A 116 7.00 4.72 -12.44
CA MET A 116 7.96 5.82 -12.52
C MET A 116 7.34 7.03 -13.22
N ILE A 117 7.43 8.21 -12.61
CA ILE A 117 7.01 9.48 -13.20
C ILE A 117 8.07 9.95 -14.20
N LEU A 118 7.76 9.86 -15.49
CA LEU A 118 8.69 10.24 -16.56
C LEU A 118 8.70 11.74 -16.87
N ASP A 119 7.59 12.41 -16.59
CA ASP A 119 7.39 13.84 -16.82
C ASP A 119 8.13 14.67 -15.75
N PRO A 120 9.10 15.53 -16.14
CA PRO A 120 9.86 16.34 -15.20
C PRO A 120 8.97 17.23 -14.31
N GLN A 121 7.92 17.85 -14.86
CA GLN A 121 7.07 18.77 -14.11
C GLN A 121 6.29 18.04 -13.01
N LYS A 122 5.72 16.88 -13.33
CA LYS A 122 4.99 16.05 -12.36
C LYS A 122 5.93 15.46 -11.31
N ARG A 123 7.17 15.15 -11.68
CA ARG A 123 8.17 14.63 -10.74
C ARG A 123 8.54 15.68 -9.70
N ASP A 124 8.64 16.95 -10.10
CA ASP A 124 8.93 18.05 -9.17
C ASP A 124 7.80 18.26 -8.16
N LEU A 125 6.54 18.11 -8.59
CA LEU A 125 5.37 18.17 -7.71
C LEU A 125 5.26 16.97 -6.76
N ALA A 126 5.70 15.79 -7.20
CA ALA A 126 5.67 14.56 -6.42
C ALA A 126 6.95 14.32 -5.59
N LYS A 127 7.79 15.35 -5.42
CA LYS A 127 8.97 15.26 -4.55
C LYS A 127 8.53 15.00 -3.10
N TYR A 128 9.32 14.18 -2.43
CA TYR A 128 9.16 13.90 -1.02
C TYR A 128 9.34 15.20 -0.21
N ASP A 129 8.26 15.67 0.41
CA ASP A 129 8.27 16.81 1.33
C ASP A 129 8.71 16.31 2.71
N ASN A 130 9.98 16.59 3.04
CA ASN A 130 10.58 16.12 4.28
C ASN A 130 10.20 17.06 5.45
N ARG A 131 9.05 16.81 6.08
CA ARG A 131 8.57 17.56 7.25
C ARG A 131 9.14 17.05 8.57
N ASN A 132 10.40 16.64 8.61
CA ASN A 132 10.96 15.96 9.78
C ASN A 132 11.14 16.88 11.00
N ASN A 133 10.57 18.10 11.01
CA ASN A 133 10.72 19.12 12.05
C ASN A 133 12.14 19.13 12.62
N LEU A 134 13.12 19.08 11.72
CA LEU A 134 14.52 19.01 12.12
C LEU A 134 14.86 20.33 12.80
N VAL A 135 15.01 20.27 14.12
CA VAL A 135 15.48 21.40 14.90
C VAL A 135 17.00 21.36 14.87
N GLU A 136 17.60 22.23 14.05
CA GLU A 136 19.06 22.32 13.90
C GLU A 136 19.74 22.87 15.16
N ASP A 137 19.11 23.83 15.84
CA ASP A 137 19.55 24.37 17.12
C ASP A 137 18.42 24.29 18.16
N PRO A 138 18.45 23.26 19.02
CA PRO A 138 17.45 23.10 20.08
C PRO A 138 17.45 24.26 21.09
N CYS A 139 18.60 24.88 21.36
CA CYS A 139 18.70 25.94 22.35
C CYS A 139 17.99 27.21 21.89
N ALA A 140 18.15 27.56 20.62
CA ALA A 140 17.44 28.68 20.00
C ALA A 140 15.95 28.36 19.83
N TYR A 141 15.59 27.18 19.35
CA TYR A 141 14.19 26.81 19.08
C TYR A 141 13.31 26.78 20.34
N TYR A 142 13.83 26.26 21.45
CA TYR A 142 13.12 26.21 22.73
C TYR A 142 13.35 27.45 23.60
N HIS A 143 14.06 28.47 23.10
CA HIS A 143 14.34 29.72 23.82
C HIS A 143 14.94 29.47 25.22
N LEU A 144 15.75 28.41 25.38
CA LEU A 144 16.30 27.97 26.68
C LEU A 144 17.21 29.02 27.34
N ASN A 145 17.70 29.98 26.55
CA ASN A 145 18.60 31.03 27.01
C ASN A 145 17.89 32.36 27.28
N GLU A 146 16.62 32.50 26.89
CA GLU A 146 15.85 33.73 27.11
C GLU A 146 15.00 33.62 28.38
N TRP A 147 15.07 34.64 29.21
CA TRP A 147 14.36 34.75 30.49
C TRP A 147 12.91 35.23 30.26
N VAL A 148 12.22 34.62 29.30
CA VAL A 148 10.88 35.07 28.86
C VAL A 148 9.79 34.69 29.88
N ASP A 149 10.04 33.68 30.72
CA ASP A 149 9.07 33.13 31.68
C ASP A 149 9.23 33.64 33.13
N GLU A 150 9.82 34.83 33.34
CA GLU A 150 9.85 35.43 34.67
C GLU A 150 8.53 36.11 35.03
N TRP A 151 7.75 35.47 35.89
CA TRP A 151 6.53 36.04 36.46
C TRP A 151 6.86 37.11 37.51
N THR A 152 6.36 38.33 37.31
CA THR A 152 6.46 39.36 38.34
C THR A 152 5.60 39.00 39.55
N ARG A 153 5.95 39.57 40.72
CA ARG A 153 5.22 39.29 41.96
C ARG A 153 3.74 39.64 41.86
N GLU A 154 3.43 40.73 41.18
CA GLU A 154 2.08 41.25 40.97
C GLU A 154 1.25 40.31 40.07
N GLU A 155 1.81 39.85 38.95
CA GLU A 155 1.16 38.89 38.05
C GLU A 155 0.86 37.57 38.78
N ARG A 156 1.80 37.12 39.61
CA ARG A 156 1.67 35.88 40.36
C ARG A 156 0.55 35.95 41.41
N GLU A 157 0.42 37.08 42.10
CA GLU A 157 -0.68 37.32 43.04
C GLU A 157 -2.03 37.44 42.32
N LEU A 158 -2.08 38.12 41.17
CA LEU A 158 -3.28 38.25 40.35
C LEU A 158 -3.77 36.89 39.85
N PHE A 159 -2.85 36.06 39.36
CA PHE A 159 -3.15 34.71 38.90
C PHE A 159 -3.66 33.83 40.03
N ILE A 160 -3.03 33.85 41.22
CA ILE A 160 -3.51 33.08 42.38
C ILE A 160 -4.93 33.52 42.76
N LYS A 161 -5.20 34.82 42.83
CA LYS A 161 -6.52 35.37 43.19
C LYS A 161 -7.60 34.96 42.18
N LYS A 162 -7.31 35.04 40.88
CA LYS A 162 -8.22 34.64 39.81
C LYS A 162 -8.38 33.12 39.72
N TYR A 163 -7.33 32.35 39.98
CA TYR A 163 -7.38 30.89 40.01
C TYR A 163 -8.26 30.38 41.16
N LEU A 164 -8.22 31.03 42.33
CA LEU A 164 -9.12 30.70 43.45
C LEU A 164 -10.59 30.99 43.13
N GLN A 165 -10.88 32.00 42.30
CA GLN A 165 -12.24 32.31 41.85
C GLN A 165 -12.70 31.38 40.72
N PHE A 166 -11.81 31.01 39.81
CA PHE A 166 -12.11 30.20 38.61
C PHE A 166 -11.10 29.05 38.45
N PRO A 167 -11.23 27.97 39.25
CA PRO A 167 -10.26 26.89 39.26
C PRO A 167 -10.18 26.21 37.89
N LYS A 168 -8.96 26.11 37.35
CA LYS A 168 -8.63 25.45 36.06
C LYS A 168 -9.33 26.03 34.82
N GLN A 169 -9.92 27.24 34.92
CA GLN A 169 -10.48 27.97 33.78
C GLN A 169 -9.50 29.06 33.31
N PHE A 170 -8.36 28.65 32.74
CA PHE A 170 -7.27 29.56 32.37
C PHE A 170 -7.67 30.65 31.37
N GLY A 171 -8.71 30.46 30.56
CA GLY A 171 -9.22 31.51 29.67
C GLY A 171 -9.94 32.66 30.38
N LYS A 172 -10.25 32.54 31.68
CA LYS A 172 -10.89 33.58 32.51
C LYS A 172 -9.95 34.21 33.54
N ILE A 173 -8.75 33.66 33.67
CA ILE A 173 -7.70 34.13 34.58
C ILE A 173 -6.90 35.17 33.83
#